data_AF-A0AAE4BTU7-F1
#
_entry.id   AF-A0AAE4BTU7-F1
#
_cell.length_a   1.000
_cell.length_b   1.000
_cell.length_c   1.000
_cell.angle_alpha   90.00
_cell.angle_beta   90.00
_cell.angle_gamma   90.00
#
_symmetry.space_group_name_H-M   'P 1'
#
loop_
_entity.id
_entity.type
_entity.pdbx_description
1 polymer ?
#
loop_
_entity_poly.entity_id
_entity_poly.type
_entity_poly.pdbx_seq_one_letter_code
_entity_poly.pdbx_strand_id
1 'polypeptide(L)'
;MDFQKTLFTDLDDYEKANCDFGNYYRWIGGQEPIDGIKIDSVKFVNPNSVLVTISYFDIEPNKNKKYHWGKNHLSLIKIDDNWFIDKIDSWVNK
;
A
#
# COMPACT_ATOMS: atom_id res chain seq x y z
N MET A 1 10.30 -32.87 32.10
CA MET A 1 10.11 -31.42 31.90
C MET A 1 9.11 -31.31 30.75
N ASP A 2 7.82 -31.28 31.12
CA ASP A 2 6.72 -31.33 30.17
C ASP A 2 6.56 -29.98 29.47
N PHE A 3 6.54 -30.01 28.14
CA PHE A 3 6.19 -28.86 27.32
C PHE A 3 4.67 -28.66 27.45
N GLN A 4 4.24 -27.79 28.37
CA GLN A 4 2.84 -27.37 28.42
C GLN A 4 2.53 -26.54 27.16
N LYS A 5 1.92 -27.18 26.16
CA LYS A 5 1.19 -26.50 25.09
C LYS A 5 -0.06 -25.86 25.70
N THR A 6 0.05 -24.65 26.21
CA THR A 6 -1.11 -23.87 26.60
C THR A 6 -1.79 -23.29 25.37
N LEU A 7 -2.98 -23.84 25.08
CA LEU A 7 -4.17 -23.21 24.49
C LEU A 7 -3.96 -22.13 23.42
N PHE A 8 -3.89 -22.56 22.16
CA PHE A 8 -4.46 -21.79 21.05
C PHE A 8 -5.16 -22.79 20.14
N THR A 9 -6.41 -23.10 20.46
CA THR A 9 -7.22 -24.16 19.81
C THR A 9 -8.04 -23.68 18.62
N ASP A 10 -8.02 -22.38 18.31
CA ASP A 10 -8.87 -21.82 17.26
C ASP A 10 -8.11 -20.82 16.38
N LEU A 11 -8.28 -20.93 15.06
CA LEU A 11 -7.65 -20.06 14.06
C LEU A 11 -8.19 -18.63 14.19
N ASP A 12 -9.45 -18.50 14.58
CA ASP A 12 -10.16 -17.22 14.75
C ASP A 12 -9.53 -16.33 15.83
N ASP A 13 -8.87 -16.92 16.84
CA ASP A 13 -8.16 -16.15 17.88
C ASP A 13 -6.80 -15.63 17.40
N TYR A 14 -6.21 -16.25 16.35
CA TYR A 14 -5.06 -15.68 15.64
C TYR A 14 -5.50 -14.53 14.72
N GLU A 15 -6.64 -14.61 14.05
CA GLU A 15 -7.15 -13.53 13.19
C GLU A 15 -7.57 -12.27 13.98
N LYS A 16 -7.96 -12.43 15.25
CA LYS A 16 -8.25 -11.32 16.18
C LYS A 16 -7.00 -10.70 16.81
N ALA A 17 -5.90 -11.44 16.88
CA ALA A 17 -4.62 -10.82 17.15
C ALA A 17 -4.35 -9.92 15.95
N ASN A 18 -4.29 -8.61 16.16
CA ASN A 18 -4.02 -7.59 15.14
C ASN A 18 -2.59 -7.72 14.53
N CYS A 19 -2.04 -8.93 14.54
CA CYS A 19 -0.95 -9.40 13.72
C CYS A 19 -1.40 -9.28 12.26
N ASP A 20 -0.71 -8.43 11.51
CA ASP A 20 -0.95 -8.22 10.09
C ASP A 20 -0.56 -9.50 9.32
N PHE A 21 -1.44 -10.50 9.32
CA PHE A 21 -1.35 -11.68 8.46
C PHE A 21 -1.63 -11.31 6.99
N GLY A 22 -1.91 -10.03 6.71
CA GLY A 22 -1.89 -9.48 5.37
C GLY A 22 -0.48 -9.59 4.80
N ASN A 23 -0.18 -10.66 4.07
CA ASN A 23 1.01 -10.74 3.23
C ASN A 23 0.83 -9.86 1.97
N TYR A 24 0.46 -8.60 2.17
CA TYR A 24 0.30 -7.61 1.11
C TYR A 24 0.88 -6.28 1.56
N TYR A 25 1.53 -5.62 0.61
CA TYR A 25 2.03 -4.28 0.79
C TYR A 25 0.84 -3.31 0.82
N ARG A 26 0.47 -2.81 2.00
CA ARG A 26 -0.68 -1.89 2.20
C ARG A 26 -0.73 -0.71 1.23
N TRP A 27 0.44 -0.19 0.84
CA TRP A 27 0.56 0.97 -0.04
C TRP A 27 0.34 0.67 -1.53
N ILE A 28 0.45 -0.59 -1.96
CA ILE A 28 0.19 -1.04 -3.34
C ILE A 28 -0.97 -2.02 -3.45
N GLY A 29 -1.50 -2.53 -2.33
CA GLY A 29 -2.62 -3.47 -2.28
C GLY A 29 -2.32 -4.86 -2.86
N GLY A 30 -1.04 -5.18 -3.11
CA GLY A 30 -0.59 -6.43 -3.73
C GLY A 30 0.40 -7.19 -2.85
N GLN A 31 0.57 -8.49 -3.11
CA GLN A 31 1.50 -9.36 -2.39
C GLN A 31 2.92 -9.33 -2.98
N GLU A 32 3.02 -9.01 -4.27
CA GLU A 32 4.29 -9.00 -4.99
C GLU A 32 4.95 -7.61 -4.97
N PRO A 33 6.29 -7.55 -4.91
CA PRO A 33 7.00 -6.29 -5.09
C PRO A 33 6.78 -5.77 -6.51
N ILE A 34 6.74 -4.45 -6.64
CA ILE A 34 6.62 -3.74 -7.93
C ILE A 34 7.97 -3.20 -8.38
N ASP A 35 8.18 -3.07 -9.68
CA ASP A 35 9.40 -2.44 -10.20
C ASP A 35 9.36 -0.91 -10.10
N GLY A 36 8.17 -0.29 -10.09
CA GLY A 36 8.07 1.13 -9.82
C GLY A 36 6.69 1.74 -9.91
N ILE A 37 6.67 3.06 -9.71
CA ILE A 37 5.47 3.90 -9.76
C ILE A 37 5.56 4.93 -10.88
N LYS A 38 4.43 5.24 -11.49
CA LYS A 38 4.26 6.37 -12.39
C LYS A 38 3.26 7.34 -11.77
N ILE A 39 3.64 8.62 -11.70
CA ILE A 39 2.71 9.69 -11.36
C ILE A 39 1.85 9.98 -12.59
N ASP A 40 0.55 9.75 -12.48
CA ASP A 40 -0.41 10.01 -13.55
C ASP A 40 -0.99 11.42 -13.44
N SER A 41 -1.24 11.92 -12.23
CA SER A 41 -1.70 13.30 -12.02
C SER A 41 -1.34 13.85 -10.65
N VAL A 42 -1.25 15.17 -10.57
CA VAL A 42 -1.04 15.93 -9.33
C VAL A 42 -2.06 17.07 -9.30
N LYS A 43 -2.86 17.15 -8.25
CA LYS A 43 -3.89 18.18 -8.05
C LYS A 43 -3.67 18.87 -6.71
N PHE A 44 -3.35 20.15 -6.75
CA PHE A 44 -3.32 20.99 -5.55
C PHE A 44 -4.75 21.24 -5.06
N VAL A 45 -5.04 20.81 -3.85
CA VAL A 45 -6.33 21.09 -3.19
C VAL A 45 -6.26 22.47 -2.53
N ASN A 46 -5.13 22.77 -1.90
CA ASN A 46 -4.78 24.08 -1.32
C ASN A 46 -3.24 24.17 -1.18
N PRO A 47 -2.67 25.29 -0.67
CA PRO A 47 -1.21 25.44 -0.55
C PRO A 47 -0.50 24.38 0.29
N ASN A 48 -1.23 23.70 1.20
CA ASN A 48 -0.68 22.73 2.13
C ASN A 48 -1.20 21.31 1.89
N SER A 49 -1.95 21.06 0.80
CA SER A 49 -2.53 19.75 0.51
C SER A 49 -2.60 19.45 -0.99
N VAL A 50 -2.15 18.26 -1.36
CA VAL A 50 -2.09 17.78 -2.75
C VAL A 50 -2.67 16.38 -2.83
N LEU A 51 -3.45 16.12 -3.88
CA LEU A 51 -3.86 14.79 -4.28
C LEU A 51 -2.98 14.30 -5.44
N VAL A 52 -2.39 13.12 -5.32
CA VAL A 52 -1.56 12.50 -6.35
C VAL A 52 -2.19 11.18 -6.77
N THR A 53 -2.41 11.00 -8.07
CA THR A 53 -2.78 9.69 -8.62
C THR A 53 -1.54 9.00 -9.16
N ILE A 54 -1.33 7.76 -8.72
CA ILE A 54 -0.23 6.92 -9.20
C ILE A 54 -0.76 5.64 -9.83
N SER A 55 0.01 5.09 -10.76
CA SER A 55 -0.11 3.72 -11.25
C SER A 55 1.19 2.95 -11.00
N TYR A 56 1.07 1.63 -10.85
CA TYR A 56 2.21 0.74 -10.68
C TYR A 56 2.67 0.24 -12.04
N PHE A 57 3.94 -0.14 -12.14
CA PHE A 57 4.43 -0.86 -13.29
C PHE A 57 5.47 -1.91 -12.94
N ASP A 58 5.49 -2.95 -13.76
CA ASP A 58 6.55 -3.94 -13.80
C ASP A 58 7.30 -3.87 -15.14
N ILE A 59 8.59 -4.17 -15.10
CA ILE A 59 9.50 -4.17 -16.23
C ILE A 59 9.70 -5.62 -16.65
N GLU A 60 9.33 -5.93 -17.88
CA GLU A 60 9.68 -7.23 -18.45
C GLU A 60 11.21 -7.28 -18.70
N PRO A 61 11.98 -8.15 -18.00
CA PRO A 61 13.44 -8.10 -18.01
C PRO A 61 14.06 -8.22 -19.42
N ASN A 62 13.38 -8.97 -20.29
CA ASN A 62 13.88 -9.31 -21.62
C ASN A 62 13.45 -8.32 -22.71
N LYS A 63 12.49 -7.43 -22.45
CA LYS A 63 11.90 -6.56 -23.49
C LYS A 63 11.94 -5.07 -23.15
N ASN A 64 12.35 -4.70 -21.94
CA ASN A 64 12.31 -3.31 -21.44
C ASN A 64 10.94 -2.65 -21.65
N LYS A 65 9.87 -3.46 -21.60
CA LYS A 65 8.49 -3.02 -21.71
C LYS A 65 7.90 -2.88 -20.32
N LYS A 66 7.17 -1.78 -20.10
CA LYS A 66 6.47 -1.51 -18.85
C LYS A 66 5.02 -1.97 -18.96
N TYR A 67 4.58 -2.76 -18.00
CA TYR A 67 3.19 -3.17 -17.84
C TYR A 67 2.60 -2.41 -16.67
N HIS A 68 1.63 -1.55 -16.94
CA HIS A 68 1.02 -0.72 -15.92
C HIS A 68 -0.23 -1.41 -15.34
N TRP A 69 -0.34 -1.42 -14.02
CA TRP A 69 -1.49 -1.98 -13.32
C TRP A 69 -1.77 -1.23 -12.02
N GLY A 70 -3.00 -1.37 -11.52
CA GLY A 70 -3.46 -0.70 -10.31
C GLY A 70 -3.46 0.83 -10.40
N LYS A 71 -4.26 1.47 -9.53
CA LYS A 71 -4.21 2.92 -9.35
C LYS A 71 -4.50 3.26 -7.90
N ASN A 72 -3.68 4.08 -7.27
CA ASN A 72 -3.96 4.58 -5.92
C ASN A 72 -3.98 6.11 -5.91
N HIS A 73 -4.74 6.65 -4.96
CA HIS A 73 -4.79 8.09 -4.68
C HIS A 73 -4.04 8.35 -3.38
N LEU A 74 -3.05 9.22 -3.45
CA LEU A 74 -2.26 9.66 -2.30
C LEU A 74 -2.71 11.08 -1.93
N SER A 75 -3.06 11.29 -0.67
CA SER A 75 -3.18 12.64 -0.13
C SER A 75 -1.87 13.01 0.55
N LEU A 76 -1.28 14.12 0.13
CA LEU A 76 -0.06 14.68 0.73
C LEU A 76 -0.41 15.95 1.49
N ILE A 77 0.26 16.14 2.63
CA ILE A 77 0.18 17.34 3.47
C ILE A 77 1.55 17.98 3.59
N LYS A 78 1.59 19.31 3.68
CA LYS A 78 2.82 20.09 3.86
C LYS A 78 3.01 20.43 5.33
N ILE A 79 4.15 20.04 5.92
CA ILE A 79 4.55 20.36 7.29
C ILE A 79 6.00 20.84 7.25
N ASP A 80 6.26 22.03 7.79
CA ASP A 80 7.60 22.65 7.83
C ASP A 80 8.36 22.54 6.50
N ASP A 81 7.70 22.96 5.41
CA ASP A 81 8.19 22.92 4.03
C ASP A 81 8.43 21.54 3.40
N ASN A 82 8.08 20.46 4.10
CA ASN A 82 8.20 19.09 3.62
C ASN A 82 6.82 18.49 3.32
N TRP A 83 6.73 17.68 2.26
CA TRP A 83 5.51 16.95 1.91
C TRP A 83 5.52 15.55 2.49
N PHE A 84 4.45 15.18 3.18
CA PHE A 84 4.26 13.86 3.78
C PHE A 84 3.01 13.22 3.22
N ILE A 85 3.02 11.90 3.07
CA ILE A 85 1.81 11.14 2.73
C ILE A 85 0.94 11.09 3.99
N ASP A 86 -0.24 11.70 3.91
CA ASP A 86 -1.27 11.66 4.96
C ASP A 86 -2.15 10.42 4.80
N LYS A 87 -2.56 10.13 3.56
CA LYS A 87 -3.45 9.00 3.26
C LYS A 87 -3.10 8.32 1.96
N ILE A 88 -3.35 7.02 1.93
CA ILE A 88 -3.29 6.17 0.75
C ILE A 88 -4.66 5.53 0.61
N ASP A 89 -5.44 5.99 -0.37
CA ASP A 89 -6.71 5.38 -0.71
C ASP A 89 -6.45 4.37 -1.83
N SER A 90 -6.26 3.11 -1.45
CA SER A 90 -6.40 1.98 -2.35
C SER A 90 -7.88 1.69 -2.54
N TRP A 91 -8.32 1.47 -3.79
CA TRP A 91 -9.70 1.14 -4.18
C TRP A 91 -10.53 0.48 -3.07
N VAL A 92 -11.36 1.27 -2.40
CA VAL A 92 -12.48 0.76 -1.61
C VAL A 92 -13.61 0.56 -2.62
N ASN A 93 -13.87 -0.69 -3.01
CA ASN A 93 -15.12 -1.02 -3.69
C ASN A 93 -16.26 -0.54 -2.78
N LYS A 94 -17.07 0.39 -3.28
CA LYS A 94 -18.41 0.64 -2.74
C LYS A 94 -19.33 -0.51 -3.11
#